data_AF-A0A363UL96-F1
#
_entry.id   AF-A0A363UL96-F1
#
_cell.length_a   1.000
_cell.length_b   1.000
_cell.length_c   1.000
_cell.angle_alpha   90.00
_cell.angle_beta   90.00
_cell.angle_gamma   90.00
#
_symmetry.space_group_name_H-M   'P 1'
#
loop_
_entity.id
_entity.type
_entity.pdbx_description
1 polymer ?
#
loop_
_entity_poly.entity_id
_entity_poly.type
_entity_poly.pdbx_seq_one_letter_code
_entity_poly.pdbx_strand_id
1 'polypeptide(L)'
;MDDDLVFADDDEGLESNGEALRWPLLIVDDEEEVHAVTKLALSGFEFAGRGLEFVSAHSASEAREVLRERRDIAVILLDVVMETDHAGLEVADFVRNVIENRFARIVLRTGQPGQAPEREVIRRYDINDYKEKTELTAKKLFTVVYTALRSYRDLLALEANRRGLLQVVQASANLFRTESVEQFVQGVLEQVAALIYESADMLYVSSSIATVREGTNERIVAATGRFTDMIGQNPRESLAHFDYHNLTLALRKQRNIVTPDHFSGYFESTGGGQHLLYVSGPATMSRPDQELIDMFLRSVALAYEAMLNRINTEKAGASDDSAESESD
;
A
#
# COMPACT_ATOMS: atom_id res chain seq x y z
N MET A 1 43.02 -6.20 14.59
CA MET A 1 42.58 -6.48 13.21
C MET A 1 41.09 -6.26 13.27
N ASP A 2 40.69 -5.10 12.76
CA ASP A 2 39.35 -4.54 12.93
C ASP A 2 38.32 -5.32 12.12
N ASP A 3 37.16 -5.46 12.72
CA ASP A 3 35.96 -6.10 12.23
C ASP A 3 35.21 -5.06 11.36
N ASP A 4 35.47 -5.07 10.06
CA ASP A 4 34.75 -4.23 9.10
C ASP A 4 33.34 -4.80 8.90
N LEU A 5 32.38 -4.22 9.60
CA LEU A 5 30.96 -4.31 9.26
C LEU A 5 30.74 -3.74 7.86
N VAL A 6 30.62 -4.63 6.88
CA VAL A 6 30.14 -4.29 5.54
C VAL A 6 28.63 -4.04 5.63
N PHE A 7 28.24 -2.77 5.64
CA PHE A 7 26.86 -2.37 5.39
C PHE A 7 26.53 -2.71 3.94
N ALA A 8 25.49 -3.51 3.71
CA ALA A 8 24.96 -3.75 2.39
C ALA A 8 24.27 -2.47 1.88
N ASP A 9 24.69 -2.00 0.71
CA ASP A 9 24.03 -0.91 -0.02
C ASP A 9 22.65 -1.38 -0.49
N ASP A 10 21.60 -0.95 0.21
CA ASP A 10 20.21 -1.05 -0.22
C ASP A 10 19.90 0.08 -1.23
N ASP A 11 20.47 0.00 -2.45
CA ASP A 11 20.08 0.86 -3.57
C ASP A 11 19.93 0.05 -4.87
N GLU A 12 19.02 -0.93 -4.84
CA GLU A 12 18.46 -1.47 -6.08
C GLU A 12 17.33 -0.54 -6.56
N GLY A 13 17.73 0.43 -7.38
CA GLY A 13 16.84 1.31 -8.11
C GLY A 13 15.85 0.53 -8.96
N LEU A 14 14.57 0.69 -8.64
CA LEU A 14 13.47 0.32 -9.53
C LEU A 14 13.48 1.28 -10.72
N GLU A 15 14.13 0.89 -11.81
CA GLU A 15 13.97 1.56 -13.11
C GLU A 15 12.56 1.31 -13.64
N SER A 16 11.63 2.23 -13.38
CA SER A 16 10.31 2.23 -14.02
C SER A 16 10.40 2.96 -15.37
N ASN A 17 10.22 2.24 -16.48
CA ASN A 17 10.22 2.77 -17.83
C ASN A 17 8.88 3.41 -18.26
N GLY A 18 8.25 4.16 -17.35
CA GLY A 18 7.19 5.13 -17.67
C GLY A 18 7.72 6.52 -17.41
N GLU A 19 7.22 7.56 -18.09
CA GLU A 19 7.57 8.95 -17.74
C GLU A 19 7.46 9.12 -16.22
N ALA A 20 8.60 9.24 -15.53
CA ALA A 20 8.62 9.25 -14.08
C ALA A 20 7.72 10.39 -13.61
N LEU A 21 6.57 10.04 -13.00
CA LEU A 21 5.61 11.00 -12.50
C LEU A 21 6.37 12.04 -11.69
N ARG A 22 6.19 13.33 -11.95
CA ARG A 22 6.94 14.36 -11.21
C ARG A 22 6.31 14.57 -9.83
N TRP A 23 7.05 15.16 -8.89
CA TRP A 23 6.54 15.52 -7.57
C TRP A 23 5.88 16.90 -7.65
N PRO A 24 4.56 17.01 -7.38
CA PRO A 24 3.88 18.30 -7.48
C PRO A 24 4.23 19.18 -6.28
N LEU A 25 4.79 20.35 -6.58
CA LEU A 25 5.12 21.39 -5.61
C LEU A 25 4.32 22.65 -5.97
N LEU A 26 3.42 23.03 -5.08
CA LEU A 26 2.64 24.25 -5.18
C LEU A 26 3.42 25.41 -4.56
N ILE A 27 3.60 26.49 -5.32
CA ILE A 27 4.13 27.77 -4.86
C ILE A 27 2.96 28.74 -4.76
N VAL A 28 2.74 29.30 -3.58
CA VAL A 28 1.70 30.29 -3.31
C VAL A 28 2.36 31.56 -2.79
N ASP A 29 2.38 32.59 -3.63
CA ASP A 29 3.02 33.89 -3.38
C ASP A 29 2.43 34.91 -4.37
N ASP A 30 2.15 36.14 -3.96
CA ASP A 30 1.63 37.17 -4.87
C ASP A 30 2.74 37.82 -5.73
N GLU A 31 4.01 37.58 -5.39
CA GLU A 31 5.19 38.08 -6.10
C GLU A 31 5.69 37.11 -7.18
N GLU A 32 5.54 37.47 -8.47
CA GLU A 32 6.01 36.66 -9.61
C GLU A 32 7.52 36.35 -9.55
N GLU A 33 8.32 37.30 -9.04
CA GLU A 33 9.77 37.11 -8.89
C GLU A 33 10.09 35.95 -7.94
N VAL A 34 9.30 35.76 -6.87
CA VAL A 34 9.48 34.64 -5.93
C VAL A 34 9.24 33.32 -6.63
N HIS A 35 8.27 33.23 -7.54
CA HIS A 35 8.00 32.03 -8.33
C HIS A 35 9.20 31.70 -9.24
N ALA A 36 9.71 32.71 -9.96
CA ALA A 36 10.85 32.55 -10.86
C ALA A 36 12.12 32.11 -10.09
N VAL A 37 12.44 32.77 -8.98
CA VAL A 37 13.60 32.45 -8.14
C VAL A 37 13.48 31.06 -7.52
N THR A 38 12.29 30.69 -7.02
CA THR A 38 12.03 29.36 -6.45
C THR A 38 12.25 28.26 -7.49
N LYS A 39 11.70 28.42 -8.70
CA LYS A 39 11.86 27.47 -9.81
C LYS A 39 13.33 27.35 -10.23
N LEU A 40 14.06 28.46 -10.29
CA LEU A 40 15.49 28.47 -10.62
C LEU A 40 16.33 27.77 -9.54
N ALA A 41 16.08 28.07 -8.26
CA ALA A 41 16.80 27.49 -7.13
C ALA A 41 16.62 25.97 -7.02
N LEU A 42 15.49 25.45 -7.49
CA LEU A 42 15.14 24.03 -7.50
C LEU A 42 15.29 23.40 -8.90
N SER A 43 15.95 24.10 -9.84
CA SER A 43 16.23 23.57 -11.17
C SER A 43 17.14 22.34 -11.07
N GLY A 44 16.72 21.24 -11.68
CA GLY A 44 17.44 19.96 -11.60
C GLY A 44 17.29 19.24 -10.26
N PHE A 45 16.36 19.66 -9.40
CA PHE A 45 16.01 18.90 -8.20
C PHE A 45 15.50 17.50 -8.56
N GLU A 46 16.01 16.50 -7.86
CA GLU A 46 15.58 15.11 -7.98
C GLU A 46 15.45 14.46 -6.60
N PHE A 47 14.36 13.72 -6.41
CA PHE A 47 14.14 12.90 -5.22
C PHE A 47 13.51 11.58 -5.62
N ALA A 48 14.16 10.47 -5.26
CA ALA A 48 13.71 9.11 -5.57
C ALA A 48 13.45 8.90 -7.09
N GLY A 49 14.38 9.30 -7.94
CA GLY A 49 14.29 9.14 -9.40
C GLY A 49 13.29 10.09 -10.09
N ARG A 50 12.68 11.03 -9.35
CA ARG A 50 11.59 11.89 -9.83
C ARG A 50 11.95 13.36 -9.63
N GLY A 51 11.75 14.16 -10.68
CA GLY A 51 11.89 15.63 -10.63
C GLY A 51 10.66 16.33 -10.07
N LEU A 52 10.70 17.66 -9.97
CA LEU A 52 9.55 18.48 -9.55
C LEU A 52 8.63 18.84 -10.73
N GLU A 53 7.33 18.93 -10.43
CA GLU A 53 6.31 19.62 -11.20
C GLU A 53 5.92 20.89 -10.42
N PHE A 54 6.18 22.06 -10.99
CA PHE A 54 5.85 23.32 -10.31
C PHE A 54 4.43 23.74 -10.65
N VAL A 55 3.59 23.86 -9.63
CA VAL A 55 2.26 24.46 -9.70
C VAL A 55 2.35 25.84 -9.05
N SER A 56 1.72 26.85 -9.63
CA SER A 56 1.74 28.22 -9.13
C SER A 56 0.33 28.68 -8.81
N ALA A 57 0.19 29.43 -7.72
CA ALA A 57 -0.98 30.21 -7.40
C ALA A 57 -0.53 31.57 -6.84
N HIS A 58 -1.18 32.64 -7.27
CA HIS A 58 -0.78 34.01 -6.96
C HIS A 58 -1.70 34.69 -5.93
N SER A 59 -2.63 33.91 -5.37
CA SER A 59 -3.61 34.37 -4.40
C SER A 59 -4.07 33.23 -3.51
N ALA A 60 -4.62 33.56 -2.34
CA ALA A 60 -5.26 32.58 -1.48
C ALA A 60 -6.47 31.90 -2.17
N SER A 61 -7.19 32.64 -3.03
CA SER A 61 -8.32 32.09 -3.79
C SER A 61 -7.87 31.05 -4.82
N GLU A 62 -6.86 31.39 -5.63
CA GLU A 62 -6.31 30.50 -6.65
C GLU A 62 -5.67 29.26 -6.00
N ALA A 63 -4.97 29.43 -4.88
CA ALA A 63 -4.41 28.30 -4.14
C ALA A 63 -5.50 27.32 -3.70
N ARG A 64 -6.62 27.83 -3.17
CA ARG A 64 -7.78 27.01 -2.79
C ARG A 64 -8.42 26.31 -3.99
N GLU A 65 -8.47 26.93 -5.16
CA GLU A 65 -8.97 26.30 -6.39
C GLU A 65 -8.08 25.13 -6.81
N VAL A 66 -6.77 25.36 -6.93
CA VAL A 66 -5.79 24.32 -7.24
C VAL A 66 -5.89 23.16 -6.27
N LEU A 67 -5.97 23.44 -4.96
CA LEU A 67 -6.01 22.41 -3.91
C LEU A 67 -7.34 21.64 -3.84
N ARG A 68 -8.42 22.16 -4.42
CA ARG A 68 -9.67 21.40 -4.60
C ARG A 68 -9.57 20.43 -5.77
N GLU A 69 -8.96 20.87 -6.86
CA GLU A 69 -8.81 20.07 -8.07
C GLU A 69 -7.71 19.01 -7.92
N ARG A 70 -6.66 19.32 -7.16
CA ARG A 70 -5.48 18.48 -6.99
C ARG A 70 -5.24 18.06 -5.55
N ARG A 71 -5.51 16.79 -5.28
CA ARG A 71 -5.29 16.15 -3.98
C ARG A 71 -3.88 15.54 -3.83
N ASP A 72 -3.15 15.47 -4.94
CA ASP A 72 -1.82 14.86 -5.07
C ASP A 72 -0.66 15.83 -4.80
N ILE A 73 -0.94 17.11 -4.46
CA ILE A 73 0.09 18.09 -4.11
C ILE A 73 0.93 17.57 -2.93
N ALA A 74 2.23 17.39 -3.16
CA ALA A 74 3.14 16.82 -2.18
C ALA A 74 3.67 17.88 -1.22
N VAL A 75 4.07 19.04 -1.75
CA VAL A 75 4.64 20.16 -0.99
C VAL A 75 3.94 21.45 -1.38
N ILE A 76 3.67 22.31 -0.39
CA ILE A 76 3.12 23.64 -0.56
C ILE A 76 4.12 24.62 0.07
N LEU A 77 4.75 25.45 -0.75
CA LEU A 77 5.52 26.61 -0.32
C LEU A 77 4.58 27.81 -0.28
N LEU A 78 4.30 28.33 0.91
CA LEU A 78 3.16 29.23 1.13
C LEU A 78 3.62 30.50 1.82
N ASP A 79 3.41 31.65 1.18
CA ASP A 79 3.60 32.93 1.86
C ASP A 79 2.51 33.15 2.92
N VAL A 80 2.90 33.71 4.06
CA VAL A 80 1.99 34.07 5.15
C VAL A 80 1.17 35.31 4.80
N VAL A 81 1.82 36.32 4.23
CA VAL A 81 1.24 37.65 3.98
C VAL A 81 1.11 37.83 2.47
N MET A 82 -0.12 37.96 1.99
CA MET A 82 -0.42 38.24 0.57
C MET A 82 -1.47 39.36 0.52
N GLU A 83 -2.70 39.07 0.11
CA GLU A 83 -3.80 40.06 0.07
C GLU A 83 -4.22 40.51 1.47
N THR A 84 -3.95 39.67 2.48
CA THR A 84 -4.10 40.00 3.90
C THR A 84 -2.91 39.46 4.68
N ASP A 85 -2.71 39.99 5.90
CA ASP A 85 -1.66 39.57 6.83
C ASP A 85 -1.70 38.09 7.24
N HIS A 86 -2.81 37.39 6.95
CA HIS A 86 -3.06 36.01 7.36
C HIS A 86 -3.50 35.10 6.22
N ALA A 87 -3.46 35.58 4.97
CA ALA A 87 -3.97 34.85 3.82
C ALA A 87 -3.37 33.43 3.71
N GLY A 88 -2.05 33.30 3.93
CA GLY A 88 -1.38 32.01 3.94
C GLY A 88 -1.83 31.09 5.06
N LEU A 89 -2.07 31.63 6.25
CA LEU A 89 -2.56 30.84 7.39
C LEU A 89 -3.95 30.29 7.12
N GLU A 90 -4.82 31.06 6.47
CA GLU A 90 -6.14 30.60 6.08
C GLU A 90 -6.09 29.52 4.98
N VAL A 91 -5.10 29.56 4.09
CA VAL A 91 -4.88 28.48 3.11
C VAL A 91 -4.40 27.22 3.83
N ALA A 92 -3.49 27.34 4.79
CA ALA A 92 -3.04 26.19 5.59
C ALA A 92 -4.20 25.55 6.38
N ASP A 93 -5.05 26.38 7.01
CA ASP A 93 -6.26 25.94 7.70
C ASP A 93 -7.21 25.22 6.74
N PHE A 94 -7.44 25.79 5.55
CA PHE A 94 -8.24 25.15 4.50
C PHE A 94 -7.71 23.77 4.12
N VAL A 95 -6.39 23.63 3.92
CA VAL A 95 -5.74 22.35 3.59
C VAL A 95 -6.01 21.29 4.67
N ARG A 96 -5.87 21.66 5.94
CA ARG A 96 -5.96 20.70 7.06
C ARG A 96 -7.38 20.40 7.52
N ASN A 97 -8.25 21.41 7.53
CA ASN A 97 -9.56 21.34 8.18
C ASN A 97 -10.73 21.31 7.20
N VAL A 98 -10.57 21.78 5.97
CA VAL A 98 -11.67 21.80 4.98
C VAL A 98 -11.53 20.67 3.98
N ILE A 99 -10.36 20.54 3.34
CA ILE A 99 -10.11 19.44 2.41
C ILE A 99 -9.50 18.23 3.11
N GLU A 100 -9.13 18.33 4.39
CA GLU A 100 -8.58 17.23 5.20
C GLU A 100 -7.35 16.55 4.59
N ASN A 101 -6.54 17.29 3.81
CA ASN A 101 -5.30 16.76 3.27
C ASN A 101 -4.22 16.82 4.35
N ARG A 102 -4.12 15.74 5.13
CA ARG A 102 -3.09 15.55 6.16
C ARG A 102 -1.75 15.07 5.62
N PHE A 103 -1.63 14.82 4.31
CA PHE A 103 -0.42 14.29 3.68
C PHE A 103 0.43 15.38 3.07
N ALA A 104 -0.14 16.39 2.41
CA ALA A 104 0.61 17.52 1.87
C ALA A 104 1.52 18.16 2.93
N ARG A 105 2.75 18.49 2.57
CA ARG A 105 3.68 19.18 3.48
C ARG A 105 3.62 20.68 3.25
N ILE A 106 3.29 21.44 4.28
CA ILE A 106 3.15 22.90 4.20
C ILE A 106 4.40 23.54 4.80
N VAL A 107 5.08 24.35 3.99
CA VAL A 107 6.24 25.16 4.39
C VAL A 107 5.84 26.62 4.28
N LEU A 108 5.67 27.26 5.44
CA LEU A 108 5.39 28.70 5.47
C LEU A 108 6.66 29.51 5.22
N ARG A 109 6.52 30.57 4.44
CA ARG A 109 7.55 31.57 4.19
C ARG A 109 7.00 32.95 4.56
N THR A 110 7.82 33.83 5.12
CA THR A 110 7.41 35.24 5.33
C THR A 110 8.59 36.19 5.21
N GLY A 111 8.38 37.39 4.66
CA GLY A 111 9.36 38.48 4.70
C GLY A 111 9.36 39.27 6.01
N GLN A 112 8.31 39.15 6.83
CA GLN A 112 8.13 39.93 8.06
C GLN A 112 7.65 39.04 9.22
N PRO A 113 8.55 38.56 10.10
CA PRO A 113 8.14 37.89 11.34
C PRO A 113 7.56 38.92 12.31
N GLY A 114 6.34 38.71 12.84
CA GLY A 114 5.78 39.68 13.81
C GLY A 114 4.41 39.41 14.42
N GLN A 115 3.54 38.58 13.80
CA GLN A 115 2.14 38.45 14.23
C GLN A 115 1.91 37.34 15.28
N ALA A 116 2.69 36.26 15.25
CA ALA A 116 2.61 35.18 16.25
C ALA A 116 3.95 34.44 16.35
N PRO A 117 4.31 33.87 17.52
CA PRO A 117 5.50 33.05 17.66
C PRO A 117 5.44 31.85 16.70
N GLU A 118 6.51 31.59 15.96
CA GLU A 118 6.64 30.47 15.01
C GLU A 118 6.09 29.15 15.57
N ARG A 119 6.45 28.82 16.82
CA ARG A 119 6.00 27.61 17.52
C ARG A 119 4.48 27.48 17.66
N GLU A 120 3.77 28.60 17.79
CA GLU A 120 2.31 28.60 17.93
C GLU A 120 1.64 28.36 16.59
N VAL A 121 2.14 29.01 15.52
CA VAL A 121 1.66 28.83 14.15
C VAL A 121 1.86 27.38 13.71
N ILE A 122 3.04 26.81 13.97
CA ILE A 122 3.35 25.42 13.65
C ILE A 122 2.33 24.44 14.26
N ARG A 123 2.00 24.63 15.55
CA ARG A 123 1.07 23.73 16.25
C ARG A 123 -0.38 23.96 15.85
N ARG A 124 -0.80 25.21 15.65
CA ARG A 124 -2.21 25.55 15.40
C ARG A 124 -2.66 25.15 14.00
N TYR A 125 -1.80 25.31 13.01
CA TYR A 125 -2.13 25.08 11.60
C TYR A 125 -1.56 23.77 11.04
N ASP A 126 -0.93 22.93 11.89
CA ASP A 126 -0.33 21.64 11.52
C ASP A 126 0.54 21.73 10.25
N ILE A 127 1.43 22.73 10.25
CA ILE A 127 2.40 22.97 9.18
C ILE A 127 3.73 22.27 9.51
N ASN A 128 4.55 22.05 8.49
CA ASN A 128 5.74 21.23 8.59
C ASN A 128 7.02 22.02 8.80
N ASP A 129 7.05 23.26 8.31
CA ASP A 129 8.18 24.16 8.55
C ASP A 129 7.72 25.63 8.42
N TYR A 130 8.48 26.53 9.01
CA TYR A 130 8.31 27.98 8.94
C TYR A 130 9.68 28.62 8.74
N LYS A 131 9.80 29.51 7.75
CA LYS A 131 11.08 30.10 7.36
C LYS A 131 10.92 31.57 6.96
N GLU A 132 11.91 32.38 7.28
CA GLU A 132 11.98 33.74 6.75
C GLU A 132 12.45 33.73 5.30
N LYS A 133 11.81 34.51 4.42
CA LYS A 133 12.15 34.63 2.98
C LYS A 133 13.63 35.05 2.82
N THR A 134 14.12 35.95 3.68
CA THR A 134 15.50 36.47 3.69
C THR A 134 16.55 35.40 4.03
N GLU A 135 16.16 34.36 4.78
CA GLU A 135 17.08 33.32 5.22
C GLU A 135 17.11 32.10 4.29
N LEU A 136 16.20 32.02 3.32
CA LEU A 136 16.02 30.90 2.39
C LEU A 136 16.97 30.99 1.19
N THR A 137 18.23 30.63 1.42
CA THR A 137 19.18 30.40 0.31
C THR A 137 18.74 29.19 -0.53
N ALA A 138 19.18 29.11 -1.79
CA ALA A 138 18.87 27.97 -2.67
C ALA A 138 19.24 26.61 -2.02
N LYS A 139 20.37 26.55 -1.30
CA LYS A 139 20.78 25.36 -0.55
C LYS A 139 19.81 24.99 0.56
N LYS A 140 19.34 25.97 1.34
CA LYS A 140 18.36 25.74 2.42
C LYS A 140 17.01 25.32 1.84
N LEU A 141 16.55 25.98 0.77
CA LEU A 141 15.32 25.63 0.08
C LEU A 141 15.37 24.19 -0.45
N PHE A 142 16.49 23.78 -1.06
CA PHE A 142 16.71 22.40 -1.47
C PHE A 142 16.52 21.42 -0.30
N THR A 143 17.20 21.67 0.84
CA THR A 143 17.08 20.80 2.02
C THR A 143 15.65 20.74 2.55
N VAL A 144 14.95 21.87 2.62
CA VAL A 144 13.55 21.94 3.09
C VAL A 144 12.63 21.13 2.20
N VAL A 145 12.71 21.31 0.87
CA VAL A 145 11.89 20.55 -0.09
C VAL A 145 12.24 19.07 -0.06
N TYR A 146 13.52 18.70 0.04
CA TYR A 146 13.95 17.32 0.14
C TYR A 146 13.38 16.62 1.38
N THR A 147 13.49 17.27 2.56
CA THR A 147 12.95 16.73 3.81
C THR A 147 11.42 16.65 3.78
N ALA A 148 10.75 17.65 3.18
CA ALA A 148 9.30 17.64 3.00
C ALA A 148 8.86 16.46 2.09
N LEU A 149 9.49 16.27 0.93
CA LEU A 149 9.15 15.15 0.04
C LEU A 149 9.43 13.79 0.66
N ARG A 150 10.53 13.64 1.40
CA ARG A 150 10.78 12.41 2.18
C ARG A 150 9.65 12.15 3.17
N SER A 151 9.28 13.16 3.97
CA SER A 151 8.18 13.02 4.93
C SER A 151 6.83 12.72 4.26
N TYR A 152 6.54 13.33 3.11
CA TYR A 152 5.34 13.05 2.32
C TYR A 152 5.29 11.59 1.88
N ARG A 153 6.36 11.11 1.24
CA ARG A 153 6.50 9.72 0.77
C ARG A 153 6.34 8.73 1.92
N ASP A 154 7.01 8.98 3.02
CA ASP A 154 7.01 8.06 4.17
C ASP A 154 5.61 8.01 4.83
N LEU A 155 4.87 9.13 4.88
CA LEU A 155 3.49 9.15 5.36
C LEU A 155 2.51 8.40 4.43
N LEU A 156 2.68 8.52 3.11
CA LEU A 156 1.87 7.75 2.17
C LEU A 156 2.13 6.24 2.29
N ALA A 157 3.40 5.85 2.45
CA ALA A 157 3.76 4.45 2.69
C ALA A 157 3.15 3.94 4.01
N LEU A 158 3.19 4.73 5.08
CA LEU A 158 2.56 4.38 6.35
C LEU A 158 1.04 4.22 6.23
N GLU A 159 0.37 5.12 5.51
CA GLU A 159 -1.09 5.03 5.30
C GLU A 159 -1.47 3.84 4.41
N ALA A 160 -0.68 3.54 3.38
CA ALA A 160 -0.85 2.32 2.59
C ALA A 160 -0.75 1.07 3.47
N ASN A 161 0.30 0.99 4.30
CA ASN A 161 0.48 -0.11 5.24
C ASN A 161 -0.68 -0.22 6.24
N ARG A 162 -1.14 0.91 6.80
CA ARG A 162 -2.29 0.95 7.71
C ARG A 162 -3.55 0.41 7.03
N ARG A 163 -3.84 0.84 5.80
CA ARG A 163 -5.01 0.37 5.03
C ARG A 163 -4.91 -1.12 4.73
N GLY A 164 -3.76 -1.59 4.28
CA GLY A 164 -3.51 -3.01 4.04
C GLY A 164 -3.68 -3.86 5.31
N LEU A 165 -3.15 -3.41 6.45
CA LEU A 165 -3.35 -4.10 7.73
C LEU A 165 -4.83 -4.19 8.12
N LEU A 166 -5.60 -3.11 7.93
CA LEU A 166 -7.03 -3.11 8.21
C LEU A 166 -7.79 -4.11 7.33
N GLN A 167 -7.43 -4.21 6.06
CA GLN A 167 -8.01 -5.20 5.14
C GLN A 167 -7.70 -6.62 5.58
N VAL A 168 -6.45 -6.90 5.97
CA VAL A 168 -6.07 -8.22 6.50
C VAL A 168 -6.90 -8.59 7.74
N VAL A 169 -7.11 -7.64 8.67
CA VAL A 169 -7.95 -7.86 9.86
C VAL A 169 -9.41 -8.12 9.48
N GLN A 170 -9.99 -7.31 8.59
CA GLN A 170 -11.38 -7.47 8.14
C GLN A 170 -11.61 -8.78 7.39
N ALA A 171 -10.72 -9.11 6.47
CA ALA A 171 -10.75 -10.36 5.71
C ALA A 171 -10.67 -11.55 6.68
N SER A 172 -9.75 -11.51 7.65
CA SER A 172 -9.61 -12.57 8.65
C SER A 172 -10.88 -12.76 9.49
N ALA A 173 -11.54 -11.67 9.92
CA ALA A 173 -12.78 -11.75 10.70
C ALA A 173 -13.95 -12.42 9.94
N ASN A 174 -14.01 -12.24 8.62
CA ASN A 174 -15.03 -12.88 7.78
C ASN A 174 -14.77 -14.39 7.60
N LEU A 175 -13.49 -14.78 7.50
CA LEU A 175 -13.11 -16.19 7.31
C LEU A 175 -13.59 -17.11 8.45
N PHE A 176 -13.57 -16.62 9.71
CA PHE A 176 -14.03 -17.38 10.89
C PHE A 176 -15.54 -17.69 10.92
N ARG A 177 -16.34 -17.14 9.99
CA ARG A 177 -17.80 -17.33 9.95
C ARG A 177 -18.25 -18.45 9.00
N THR A 178 -17.31 -19.12 8.34
CA THR A 178 -17.63 -20.07 7.26
C THR A 178 -17.94 -21.47 7.80
N GLU A 179 -18.84 -22.19 7.12
CA GLU A 179 -19.32 -23.52 7.54
C GLU A 179 -18.58 -24.68 6.83
N SER A 180 -18.15 -24.50 5.57
CA SER A 180 -17.38 -25.52 4.82
C SER A 180 -15.98 -25.08 4.38
N VAL A 181 -15.06 -26.05 4.28
CA VAL A 181 -13.67 -25.84 3.87
C VAL A 181 -13.60 -25.22 2.46
N GLU A 182 -14.43 -25.69 1.54
CA GLU A 182 -14.49 -25.16 0.18
C GLU A 182 -14.90 -23.68 0.13
N GLN A 183 -15.92 -23.29 0.90
CA GLN A 183 -16.34 -21.87 0.99
C GLN A 183 -15.25 -21.02 1.63
N PHE A 184 -14.54 -21.55 2.63
CA PHE A 184 -13.45 -20.87 3.28
C PHE A 184 -12.32 -20.60 2.28
N VAL A 185 -11.87 -21.62 1.55
CA VAL A 185 -10.77 -21.49 0.60
C VAL A 185 -11.15 -20.58 -0.57
N GLN A 186 -12.41 -20.61 -1.04
CA GLN A 186 -12.93 -19.67 -2.03
C GLN A 186 -12.86 -18.22 -1.52
N GLY A 187 -13.30 -17.96 -0.28
CA GLY A 187 -13.22 -16.63 0.33
C GLY A 187 -11.77 -16.14 0.48
N VAL A 188 -10.85 -17.02 0.89
CA VAL A 188 -9.41 -16.70 0.95
C VAL A 188 -8.89 -16.28 -0.41
N LEU A 189 -9.20 -17.05 -1.46
CA LEU A 189 -8.74 -16.81 -2.82
C LEU A 189 -9.16 -15.42 -3.32
N GLU A 190 -10.42 -15.06 -3.06
CA GLU A 190 -10.98 -13.74 -3.41
C GLU A 190 -10.31 -12.61 -2.63
N GLN A 191 -10.02 -12.80 -1.34
CA GLN A 191 -9.35 -11.79 -0.51
C GLN A 191 -7.87 -11.61 -0.88
N VAL A 192 -7.14 -12.68 -1.18
CA VAL A 192 -5.76 -12.57 -1.70
C VAL A 192 -5.75 -11.84 -3.03
N ALA A 193 -6.66 -12.19 -3.95
CA ALA A 193 -6.76 -11.50 -5.23
C ALA A 193 -7.09 -10.01 -5.05
N ALA A 194 -8.00 -9.66 -4.13
CA ALA A 194 -8.31 -8.27 -3.81
C ALA A 194 -7.08 -7.51 -3.28
N LEU A 195 -6.35 -8.08 -2.31
CA LEU A 195 -5.12 -7.47 -1.76
C LEU A 195 -4.05 -7.23 -2.83
N ILE A 196 -4.00 -8.04 -3.89
CA ILE A 196 -3.04 -7.89 -4.99
C ILE A 196 -3.48 -6.80 -5.98
N TYR A 197 -4.78 -6.68 -6.27
CA TYR A 197 -5.28 -5.91 -7.43
C TYR A 197 -6.08 -4.65 -7.10
N GLU A 198 -6.26 -4.29 -5.82
CA GLU A 198 -7.08 -3.13 -5.42
C GLU A 198 -6.56 -1.77 -5.97
N SER A 199 -5.30 -1.69 -6.38
CA SER A 199 -4.65 -0.48 -6.90
C SER A 199 -4.73 -0.30 -8.42
N ALA A 200 -5.34 -1.23 -9.17
CA ALA A 200 -5.42 -1.12 -10.62
C ALA A 200 -6.68 -0.35 -11.06
N ASP A 201 -6.49 0.82 -11.68
CA ASP A 201 -7.52 1.57 -12.44
C ASP A 201 -8.09 0.79 -13.66
N MET A 202 -7.75 -0.49 -13.80
CA MET A 202 -8.23 -1.37 -14.85
C MET A 202 -9.09 -2.48 -14.26
N LEU A 203 -10.24 -2.73 -14.89
CA LEU A 203 -11.07 -3.92 -14.67
C LEU A 203 -10.24 -5.18 -14.97
N TYR A 204 -9.53 -5.69 -13.98
CA TYR A 204 -8.71 -6.89 -14.11
C TYR A 204 -9.50 -8.11 -13.63
N VAL A 205 -9.72 -9.07 -14.53
CA VAL A 205 -10.31 -10.36 -14.18
C VAL A 205 -9.18 -11.31 -13.79
N SER A 206 -8.83 -11.33 -12.50
CA SER A 206 -7.86 -12.30 -11.98
C SER A 206 -8.44 -13.71 -12.10
N SER A 207 -7.69 -14.62 -12.72
CA SER A 207 -7.97 -16.04 -12.64
C SER A 207 -7.08 -16.64 -11.57
N SER A 208 -7.69 -17.21 -10.55
CA SER A 208 -6.99 -17.72 -9.39
C SER A 208 -7.40 -19.14 -9.08
N ILE A 209 -6.51 -19.90 -8.45
CA ILE A 209 -6.78 -21.28 -8.06
C ILE A 209 -6.16 -21.58 -6.69
N ALA A 210 -6.86 -22.36 -5.90
CA ALA A 210 -6.34 -22.92 -4.65
C ALA A 210 -6.37 -24.45 -4.71
N THR A 211 -5.28 -25.07 -4.31
CA THR A 211 -5.16 -26.54 -4.27
C THR A 211 -4.84 -27.03 -2.89
N VAL A 212 -5.42 -28.17 -2.51
CA VAL A 212 -5.05 -28.93 -1.32
C VAL A 212 -4.29 -30.17 -1.76
N ARG A 213 -3.12 -30.40 -1.14
CA ARG A 213 -2.34 -31.63 -1.31
C ARG A 213 -2.32 -32.41 -0.01
N GLU A 214 -2.80 -33.64 -0.07
CA GLU A 214 -2.70 -34.66 0.99
C GLU A 214 -1.91 -35.85 0.44
N GLY A 215 -0.64 -36.00 0.86
CA GLY A 215 0.26 -37.01 0.30
C GLY A 215 0.52 -36.79 -1.20
N THR A 216 0.14 -37.78 -2.03
CA THR A 216 0.29 -37.71 -3.49
C THR A 216 -0.95 -37.17 -4.20
N ASN A 217 -2.08 -37.02 -3.49
CA ASN A 217 -3.32 -36.57 -4.09
C ASN A 217 -3.40 -35.03 -4.07
N GLU A 218 -3.69 -34.43 -5.21
CA GLU A 218 -3.84 -32.99 -5.39
C GLU A 218 -5.20 -32.70 -6.00
N ARG A 219 -5.92 -31.76 -5.41
CA ARG A 219 -7.23 -31.34 -5.91
C ARG A 219 -7.35 -29.83 -5.89
N ILE A 220 -7.97 -29.30 -6.94
CA ILE A 220 -8.41 -27.92 -7.00
C ILE A 220 -9.66 -27.78 -6.13
N VAL A 221 -9.60 -26.93 -5.10
CA VAL A 221 -10.69 -26.75 -4.13
C VAL A 221 -11.44 -25.43 -4.30
N ALA A 222 -10.80 -24.44 -4.92
CA ALA A 222 -11.39 -23.15 -5.24
C ALA A 222 -10.77 -22.60 -6.51
N ALA A 223 -11.55 -21.86 -7.29
CA ALA A 223 -11.07 -21.25 -8.52
C ALA A 223 -11.94 -20.07 -8.95
N THR A 224 -11.32 -19.06 -9.55
CA THR A 224 -11.99 -17.89 -10.15
C THR A 224 -11.60 -17.73 -11.62
N GLY A 225 -12.40 -16.98 -12.37
CA GLY A 225 -12.12 -16.64 -13.76
C GLY A 225 -12.01 -17.87 -14.65
N ARG A 226 -10.92 -17.98 -15.42
CA ARG A 226 -10.74 -19.06 -16.41
C ARG A 226 -10.56 -20.46 -15.79
N PHE A 227 -10.39 -20.55 -14.47
CA PHE A 227 -10.14 -21.81 -13.77
C PHE A 227 -11.40 -22.41 -13.11
N THR A 228 -12.55 -21.73 -13.13
CA THR A 228 -13.75 -22.15 -12.40
C THR A 228 -14.25 -23.55 -12.80
N ASP A 229 -14.15 -23.93 -14.08
CA ASP A 229 -14.56 -25.26 -14.55
C ASP A 229 -13.61 -26.40 -14.12
N MET A 230 -12.47 -26.07 -13.51
CA MET A 230 -11.44 -27.03 -13.08
C MET A 230 -11.57 -27.45 -11.61
N ILE A 231 -12.55 -26.91 -10.87
CA ILE A 231 -12.78 -27.27 -9.47
C ILE A 231 -13.03 -28.78 -9.34
N GLY A 232 -12.39 -29.41 -8.35
CA GLY A 232 -12.44 -30.84 -8.09
C GLY A 232 -11.49 -31.69 -8.94
N GLN A 233 -10.85 -31.12 -9.97
CA GLN A 233 -9.92 -31.84 -10.83
C GLN A 233 -8.49 -31.85 -10.27
N ASN A 234 -7.63 -32.71 -10.82
CA ASN A 234 -6.22 -32.73 -10.51
C ASN A 234 -5.49 -31.59 -11.26
N PRO A 235 -4.80 -30.67 -10.56
CA PRO A 235 -4.18 -29.49 -11.18
C PRO A 235 -3.08 -29.85 -12.18
N ARG A 236 -2.42 -31.00 -12.04
CA ARG A 236 -1.39 -31.46 -12.99
C ARG A 236 -1.98 -31.86 -14.34
N GLU A 237 -3.23 -32.30 -14.35
CA GLU A 237 -3.93 -32.77 -15.55
C GLU A 237 -4.75 -31.65 -16.21
N SER A 238 -5.27 -30.71 -15.42
CA SER A 238 -6.18 -29.66 -15.90
C SER A 238 -5.50 -28.32 -16.22
N LEU A 239 -4.39 -27.96 -15.56
CA LEU A 239 -3.73 -26.67 -15.79
C LEU A 239 -2.75 -26.72 -16.97
N ALA A 240 -2.60 -25.57 -17.63
CA ALA A 240 -1.52 -25.37 -18.59
C ALA A 240 -0.15 -25.56 -17.92
N HIS A 241 0.83 -26.05 -18.69
CA HIS A 241 2.16 -26.38 -18.15
C HIS A 241 2.83 -25.19 -17.43
N PHE A 242 2.65 -23.97 -17.96
CA PHE A 242 3.17 -22.75 -17.36
C PHE A 242 2.55 -22.46 -15.98
N ASP A 243 1.22 -22.51 -15.87
CA ASP A 243 0.49 -22.23 -14.63
C ASP A 243 0.84 -23.28 -13.56
N TYR A 244 0.85 -24.57 -13.92
CA TYR A 244 1.23 -25.65 -13.01
C TYR A 244 2.70 -25.56 -12.56
N HIS A 245 3.60 -25.20 -13.48
CA HIS A 245 5.01 -24.98 -13.13
C HIS A 245 5.16 -23.89 -12.07
N ASN A 246 4.52 -22.74 -12.26
CA ASN A 246 4.62 -21.60 -11.36
C ASN A 246 3.90 -21.84 -10.02
N LEU A 247 2.77 -22.55 -10.02
CA LEU A 247 2.09 -23.01 -8.80
C LEU A 247 3.02 -23.91 -7.97
N THR A 248 3.66 -24.89 -8.60
CA THR A 248 4.53 -25.85 -7.89
C THR A 248 5.92 -25.28 -7.56
N LEU A 249 6.32 -24.17 -8.16
CA LEU A 249 7.57 -23.51 -7.82
C LEU A 249 7.55 -22.95 -6.39
N ALA A 250 6.42 -22.36 -5.96
CA ALA A 250 6.24 -21.88 -4.59
C ALA A 250 6.34 -23.02 -3.57
N LEU A 251 5.76 -24.19 -3.90
CA LEU A 251 5.90 -25.41 -3.11
C LEU A 251 7.36 -25.83 -2.94
N ARG A 252 8.10 -25.95 -4.05
CA ARG A 252 9.50 -26.41 -4.04
C ARG A 252 10.43 -25.45 -3.29
N LYS A 253 10.12 -24.16 -3.34
CA LYS A 253 10.89 -23.11 -2.66
C LYS A 253 10.41 -22.86 -1.22
N GLN A 254 9.27 -23.45 -0.82
CA GLN A 254 8.59 -23.25 0.45
C GLN A 254 8.45 -21.76 0.82
N ARG A 255 8.12 -20.93 -0.17
CA ARG A 255 7.93 -19.48 0.00
C ARG A 255 7.00 -18.94 -1.07
N ASN A 256 6.42 -17.78 -0.79
CA ASN A 256 5.65 -17.03 -1.77
C ASN A 256 6.56 -16.51 -2.89
N ILE A 257 6.03 -16.49 -4.10
CA ILE A 257 6.74 -16.05 -5.31
C ILE A 257 5.91 -14.97 -5.97
N VAL A 258 6.52 -13.80 -6.13
CA VAL A 258 5.94 -12.68 -6.85
C VAL A 258 6.75 -12.48 -8.12
N THR A 259 6.06 -12.34 -9.25
CA THR A 259 6.65 -11.99 -10.53
C THR A 259 5.81 -10.88 -11.17
N PRO A 260 6.30 -10.19 -12.21
CA PRO A 260 5.52 -9.18 -12.90
C PRO A 260 4.18 -9.68 -13.43
N ASP A 261 3.99 -10.99 -13.66
CA ASP A 261 2.82 -11.56 -14.35
C ASP A 261 1.95 -12.49 -13.47
N HIS A 262 2.39 -12.83 -12.25
CA HIS A 262 1.61 -13.67 -11.33
C HIS A 262 2.16 -13.65 -9.90
N PHE A 263 1.29 -14.08 -8.98
CA PHE A 263 1.61 -14.43 -7.59
C PHE A 263 1.36 -15.93 -7.35
N SER A 264 2.33 -16.61 -6.73
CA SER A 264 2.18 -17.98 -6.23
C SER A 264 2.39 -18.02 -4.71
N GLY A 265 1.35 -18.39 -3.96
CA GLY A 265 1.37 -18.52 -2.51
C GLY A 265 1.58 -19.96 -2.05
N TYR A 266 2.34 -20.16 -0.97
CA TYR A 266 2.48 -21.43 -0.27
C TYR A 266 2.23 -21.23 1.22
N PHE A 267 1.38 -22.07 1.80
CA PHE A 267 1.30 -22.23 3.25
C PHE A 267 1.04 -23.68 3.63
N GLU A 268 1.49 -24.04 4.82
CA GLU A 268 1.36 -25.37 5.38
C GLU A 268 0.50 -25.30 6.63
N SER A 269 -0.47 -26.21 6.73
CA SER A 269 -1.27 -26.39 7.94
C SER A 269 -0.51 -27.26 8.95
N THR A 270 -0.79 -27.10 10.23
CA THR A 270 -0.16 -27.86 11.33
C THR A 270 -0.38 -29.39 11.20
N GLY A 271 -1.43 -29.81 10.47
CA GLY A 271 -1.69 -31.21 10.10
C GLY A 271 -0.89 -31.74 8.91
N GLY A 272 0.03 -30.94 8.34
CA GLY A 272 0.88 -31.31 7.19
C GLY A 272 0.19 -31.16 5.82
N GLY A 273 -1.03 -30.62 5.78
CA GLY A 273 -1.71 -30.27 4.53
C GLY A 273 -1.00 -29.08 3.87
N GLN A 274 -0.61 -29.26 2.61
CA GLN A 274 0.08 -28.23 1.83
C GLN A 274 -0.93 -27.51 0.93
N HIS A 275 -0.95 -26.19 1.04
CA HIS A 275 -1.89 -25.34 0.32
C HIS A 275 -1.13 -24.42 -0.62
N LEU A 276 -1.60 -24.38 -1.87
CA LEU A 276 -1.02 -23.52 -2.89
C LEU A 276 -2.09 -22.58 -3.42
N LEU A 277 -1.71 -21.33 -3.60
CA LEU A 277 -2.51 -20.36 -4.33
C LEU A 277 -1.74 -19.95 -5.58
N TYR A 278 -2.44 -19.80 -6.69
CA TYR A 278 -1.90 -19.14 -7.87
C TYR A 278 -2.89 -18.08 -8.32
N VAL A 279 -2.39 -16.88 -8.53
CA VAL A 279 -3.14 -15.71 -8.96
C VAL A 279 -2.45 -15.18 -10.21
N SER A 280 -3.11 -15.35 -11.35
CA SER A 280 -2.60 -14.89 -12.64
C SER A 280 -2.90 -13.40 -12.83
N GLY A 281 -1.89 -12.63 -13.22
CA GLY A 281 -2.03 -11.23 -13.59
C GLY A 281 -0.91 -10.32 -13.14
N PRO A 282 -0.84 -9.09 -13.67
CA PRO A 282 0.27 -8.19 -13.42
C PRO A 282 0.37 -7.89 -11.92
N ALA A 283 1.35 -8.48 -11.26
CA ALA A 283 1.53 -8.37 -9.82
C ALA A 283 2.71 -7.43 -9.55
N THR A 284 2.48 -6.13 -9.70
CA THR A 284 3.42 -5.12 -9.19
C THR A 284 3.15 -4.94 -7.71
N MET A 285 3.82 -5.73 -6.88
CA MET A 285 3.67 -5.67 -5.42
C MET A 285 4.89 -5.04 -4.79
N SER A 286 4.67 -3.98 -4.02
CA SER A 286 5.72 -3.40 -3.19
C SER A 286 6.10 -4.38 -2.07
N ARG A 287 7.30 -4.22 -1.49
CA ARG A 287 7.73 -5.06 -0.35
C ARG A 287 6.71 -5.05 0.82
N PRO A 288 6.11 -3.91 1.20
CA PRO A 288 5.04 -3.92 2.19
C PRO A 288 3.80 -4.74 1.80
N ASP A 289 3.40 -4.73 0.52
CA ASP A 289 2.27 -5.54 0.05
C ASP A 289 2.57 -7.04 0.19
N GLN A 290 3.83 -7.44 -0.06
CA GLN A 290 4.27 -8.83 0.14
C GLN A 290 4.20 -9.22 1.63
N GLU A 291 4.65 -8.35 2.53
CA GLU A 291 4.57 -8.59 3.99
C GLU A 291 3.12 -8.70 4.48
N LEU A 292 2.21 -7.90 3.91
CA LEU A 292 0.77 -7.97 4.19
C LEU A 292 0.16 -9.31 3.74
N ILE A 293 0.49 -9.77 2.54
CA ILE A 293 0.04 -11.07 2.04
C ILE A 293 0.59 -12.21 2.88
N ASP A 294 1.87 -12.18 3.24
CA ASP A 294 2.48 -13.18 4.12
C ASP A 294 1.74 -13.26 5.46
N MET A 295 1.39 -12.11 6.05
CA MET A 295 0.63 -12.04 7.28
C MET A 295 -0.81 -12.58 7.12
N PHE A 296 -1.46 -12.26 5.99
CA PHE A 296 -2.79 -12.78 5.68
C PHE A 296 -2.78 -14.30 5.51
N LEU A 297 -1.84 -14.86 4.74
CA LEU A 297 -1.72 -16.30 4.53
C LEU A 297 -1.43 -17.08 5.81
N ARG A 298 -0.67 -16.50 6.75
CA ARG A 298 -0.51 -17.07 8.10
C ARG A 298 -1.83 -17.09 8.87
N SER A 299 -2.62 -16.02 8.78
CA SER A 299 -3.93 -15.94 9.42
C SER A 299 -4.91 -16.95 8.82
N VAL A 300 -4.83 -17.16 7.51
CA VAL A 300 -5.58 -18.20 6.80
C VAL A 300 -5.21 -19.60 7.29
N ALA A 301 -3.92 -19.91 7.44
CA ALA A 301 -3.49 -21.22 7.93
C ALA A 301 -4.08 -21.53 9.31
N LEU A 302 -4.09 -20.54 10.21
CA LEU A 302 -4.68 -20.67 11.55
C LEU A 302 -6.21 -20.83 11.50
N ALA A 303 -6.90 -20.06 10.66
CA ALA A 303 -8.35 -20.14 10.54
C ALA A 303 -8.79 -21.48 9.90
N TYR A 304 -8.02 -21.99 8.94
CA TYR A 304 -8.21 -23.30 8.34
C TYR A 304 -8.06 -24.43 9.38
N GLU A 305 -7.04 -24.34 10.23
CA GLU A 305 -6.83 -25.31 11.32
C GLU A 305 -8.00 -25.30 12.32
N ALA A 306 -8.43 -24.12 12.77
CA ALA A 306 -9.58 -24.00 13.66
C ALA A 306 -10.85 -24.61 13.06
N MET A 307 -11.04 -24.44 11.75
CA MET A 307 -12.15 -25.02 11.01
C MET A 307 -12.08 -26.55 10.95
N LEU A 308 -10.92 -27.12 10.60
CA LEU A 308 -10.74 -28.58 10.58
C LEU A 308 -10.98 -29.21 11.96
N ASN A 309 -10.47 -28.58 13.02
CA ASN A 309 -10.67 -29.06 14.39
C ASN A 309 -12.16 -29.07 14.79
N ARG A 310 -12.91 -28.01 14.43
CA ARG A 310 -14.37 -27.95 14.66
C ARG A 310 -15.10 -29.09 13.94
N ILE A 311 -14.84 -29.27 12.65
CA ILE A 311 -15.46 -30.33 11.82
C ILE A 311 -15.15 -31.72 12.39
N ASN A 312 -13.91 -31.96 12.83
CA ASN A 312 -13.51 -33.24 13.40
C ASN A 312 -14.19 -33.52 14.75
N THR A 313 -14.38 -32.47 15.58
CA THR A 313 -15.05 -32.60 16.88
C THR A 313 -16.56 -32.85 16.70
N GLU A 314 -17.21 -32.17 15.74
CA GLU A 314 -18.62 -32.41 15.38
C GLU A 314 -18.85 -33.84 14.87
N LYS A 315 -17.93 -34.36 14.03
CA LYS A 315 -18.00 -35.75 13.55
C LYS A 315 -17.82 -36.77 14.67
N ALA A 316 -16.92 -36.52 15.62
CA ALA A 316 -16.68 -37.41 16.75
C ALA A 316 -17.89 -37.47 17.72
N GLY A 317 -18.53 -36.33 17.98
CA GLY A 317 -19.76 -36.28 18.79
C GLY A 317 -20.96 -36.96 18.12
N ALA A 318 -21.11 -36.79 16.79
CA ALA A 318 -22.19 -37.44 16.05
C ALA A 318 -22.07 -38.98 16.00
N SER A 319 -20.84 -39.52 16.02
CA SER A 319 -20.61 -40.97 16.06
C SER A 319 -20.95 -41.60 17.42
N ASP A 320 -20.74 -40.88 18.53
CA ASP A 320 -21.08 -41.37 19.89
C ASP A 320 -22.60 -41.39 20.13
N ASP A 321 -23.34 -40.35 19.69
CA ASP A 321 -24.81 -40.31 19.81
C ASP A 321 -25.50 -41.42 18.99
N SER A 322 -24.96 -41.78 17.82
CA SER A 322 -25.50 -42.88 17.01
C SER A 322 -25.27 -44.26 17.64
N ALA A 323 -24.20 -44.44 18.42
CA ALA A 323 -23.90 -45.69 19.11
C ALA A 323 -24.79 -45.90 20.36
N GLU A 324 -25.18 -44.83 21.04
CA GLU A 324 -26.14 -44.91 22.15
C GLU A 324 -27.58 -45.15 21.69
N SER A 325 -27.96 -44.70 20.47
CA SER A 325 -29.31 -44.91 19.92
C SER A 325 -29.61 -46.32 19.38
N GLU A 326 -28.60 -47.15 19.15
CA GLU A 326 -28.75 -48.57 18.78
C GLU A 326 -28.74 -49.52 19.99
N SER A 327 -28.66 -48.96 21.21
CA SER A 327 -28.56 -49.71 22.47
C SER A 327 -29.89 -49.84 23.26
N ASP A 328 -30.99 -49.25 22.77
CA ASP A 328 -32.33 -49.29 23.40
C ASP A 328 -33.36 -50.10 22.59
#